data_AF-A0A7C5U283-F1
#
_entry.id   AF-A0A7C5U283-F1
#
_cell.length_a   1.000
_cell.length_b   1.000
_cell.length_c   1.000
_cell.angle_alpha   90.00
_cell.angle_beta   90.00
_cell.angle_gamma   90.00
#
_symmetry.space_group_name_H-M   'P 1'
#
loop_
_entity.id
_entity.type
_entity.pdbx_description
1 polymer ?
#
loop_
_entity_poly.entity_id
_entity_poly.type
_entity_poly.pdbx_seq_one_letter_code
_entity_poly.pdbx_strand_id
1 'polypeptide(L)'
;MTSLYTFSEKAEKFNLNSPLALTALDSAVAQGWDLLEVCGHCGELELCVVLSLSSLQDYNYFVDVEGLYVLVEESTVVDSKITLLFKYANYIVKEGRKVRFYIKKPYTLGVYYAVCGDGEISWSSYSYPSDESLAYLSEEND
;
A
#
# COMPACT_ATOMS: atom_id res chain seq x y z
N MET A 1 16.23 -12.99 17.81
CA MET A 1 16.76 -13.04 16.42
C MET A 1 16.11 -11.93 15.66
N THR A 2 16.86 -11.18 14.84
CA THR A 2 16.35 -10.04 14.08
C THR A 2 15.97 -10.52 12.68
N SER A 3 14.73 -10.26 12.25
CA SER A 3 14.30 -10.55 10.88
C SER A 3 15.08 -9.70 9.89
N LEU A 4 15.37 -10.26 8.72
CA LEU A 4 16.01 -9.55 7.62
C LEU A 4 15.04 -9.47 6.44
N TYR A 5 14.91 -8.27 5.88
CA TYR A 5 13.97 -7.98 4.80
C TYR A 5 14.72 -7.66 3.51
N THR A 6 14.40 -8.41 2.45
CA THR A 6 14.81 -8.12 1.08
C THR A 6 13.61 -7.56 0.35
N PHE A 7 13.70 -6.31 -0.08
CA PHE A 7 12.61 -5.63 -0.77
C PHE A 7 12.71 -5.87 -2.28
N SER A 8 11.57 -6.02 -2.95
CA SER A 8 11.51 -5.93 -4.40
C SER A 8 11.90 -4.51 -4.84
N GLU A 9 12.39 -4.36 -6.08
CA GLU A 9 12.74 -3.03 -6.63
C GLU A 9 11.59 -2.03 -6.49
N LYS A 10 10.35 -2.50 -6.65
CA LYS A 10 9.16 -1.66 -6.49
C LYS A 10 8.93 -1.28 -5.03
N ALA A 11 9.06 -2.21 -4.09
CA ALA A 11 8.90 -1.95 -2.66
C ALA A 11 9.94 -0.95 -2.13
N GLU A 12 11.18 -0.99 -2.62
CA GLU A 12 12.23 -0.02 -2.26
C GLU A 12 11.83 1.43 -2.56
N LYS A 13 11.01 1.66 -3.60
CA LYS A 13 10.58 3.01 -3.99
C LYS A 13 9.52 3.62 -3.08
N PHE A 14 8.83 2.81 -2.27
CA PHE A 14 7.83 3.30 -1.30
C PHE A 14 8.46 3.82 0.00
N ASN A 15 9.80 3.84 0.11
CA ASN A 15 10.52 4.32 1.30
C ASN A 15 10.04 3.64 2.59
N LEU A 16 9.91 2.31 2.57
CA LEU A 16 9.50 1.48 3.70
C LEU A 16 10.59 1.32 4.78
N ASN A 17 11.63 2.15 4.73
CA ASN A 17 12.74 2.14 5.69
C ASN A 17 12.42 2.92 6.98
N SER A 18 11.20 3.45 7.11
CA SER A 18 10.77 4.15 8.32
C SER A 18 10.69 3.19 9.52
N PRO A 19 10.93 3.67 10.77
CA PRO A 19 10.80 2.83 11.96
C PRO A 19 9.42 2.16 12.09
N LEU A 20 8.35 2.84 11.66
CA LEU A 20 7.00 2.29 11.71
C LEU A 20 6.82 1.15 10.71
N ALA A 21 7.29 1.31 9.47
CA ALA A 21 7.20 0.26 8.45
C ALA A 21 8.02 -0.99 8.84
N LEU A 22 9.21 -0.81 9.41
CA LEU A 22 10.01 -1.93 9.94
C LEU A 22 9.31 -2.63 11.12
N THR A 23 8.73 -1.86 12.04
CA THR A 23 7.92 -2.41 13.14
C THR A 23 6.70 -3.18 12.63
N ALA A 24 6.06 -2.68 11.57
CA ALA A 24 4.92 -3.32 10.93
C ALA A 24 5.31 -4.69 10.34
N LEU A 25 6.45 -4.76 9.65
CA LEU A 25 6.99 -6.00 9.11
C LEU A 25 7.32 -7.01 10.23
N ASP A 26 8.00 -6.57 11.29
CA ASP A 26 8.30 -7.44 12.45
C ASP A 26 7.03 -7.98 13.10
N SER A 27 6.01 -7.13 13.21
CA SER A 27 4.70 -7.50 13.76
C SER A 27 3.96 -8.50 12.86
N ALA A 28 3.99 -8.31 11.54
CA ALA A 28 3.42 -9.25 10.57
C ALA A 28 4.08 -10.62 10.67
N VAL A 29 5.42 -10.65 10.72
CA VAL A 29 6.20 -11.89 10.88
C VAL A 29 5.85 -12.58 12.20
N ALA A 30 5.79 -11.85 13.31
CA ALA A 30 5.45 -12.42 14.62
C ALA A 30 4.03 -13.00 14.67
N GLN A 31 3.10 -12.43 13.91
CA GLN A 31 1.71 -12.89 13.81
C GLN A 31 1.50 -13.95 12.72
N GLY A 32 2.52 -14.26 11.91
CA GLY A 32 2.45 -15.22 10.82
C GLY A 32 1.64 -14.74 9.62
N TRP A 33 1.56 -13.42 9.41
CA TRP A 33 0.89 -12.84 8.25
C TRP A 33 1.79 -12.91 7.01
N ASP A 34 1.20 -13.36 5.91
CA ASP A 34 1.79 -13.36 4.56
C ASP A 34 1.51 -12.05 3.81
N LEU A 35 0.58 -11.24 4.31
CA LEU A 35 0.22 -9.94 3.79
C LEU A 35 0.21 -8.89 4.89
N LEU A 36 0.62 -7.68 4.53
CA LEU A 36 0.66 -6.53 5.43
C LEU A 36 0.15 -5.30 4.69
N GLU A 37 -0.77 -4.60 5.32
CA GLU A 37 -1.18 -3.27 4.89
C GLU A 37 -0.43 -2.24 5.73
N VAL A 38 0.24 -1.29 5.06
CA VAL A 38 0.88 -0.15 5.71
C VAL A 38 0.29 1.12 5.14
N CYS A 39 -0.24 1.98 6.01
CA CYS A 39 -0.92 3.20 5.63
C CYS A 39 -0.18 4.43 6.14
N GLY A 40 -0.22 5.50 5.35
CA GLY A 40 0.39 6.78 5.67
C GLY A 40 -0.26 7.90 4.89
N HIS A 41 0.24 9.12 5.09
CA HIS A 41 -0.31 10.30 4.44
C HIS A 41 0.74 11.00 3.58
N CYS A 42 0.30 11.53 2.43
CA CYS A 42 1.07 12.50 1.65
C CYS A 42 0.17 13.70 1.31
N GLY A 43 0.36 14.80 2.06
CA GLY A 43 -0.59 15.92 2.07
C GLY A 43 -1.94 15.49 2.66
N GLU A 44 -3.03 15.81 1.96
CA GLU A 44 -4.41 15.48 2.37
C GLU A 44 -4.86 14.07 1.94
N LEU A 45 -3.99 13.30 1.27
CA LEU A 45 -4.30 11.97 0.78
C LEU A 45 -3.73 10.91 1.71
N GLU A 46 -4.56 9.92 2.03
CA GLU A 46 -4.15 8.72 2.76
C GLU A 46 -3.85 7.61 1.73
N LEU A 47 -2.68 6.99 1.84
CA LEU A 47 -2.22 5.93 0.96
C LEU A 47 -1.93 4.69 1.79
N CYS A 48 -2.47 3.56 1.34
CA CYS A 48 -2.23 2.26 1.95
C CYS A 48 -1.62 1.32 0.92
N VAL A 49 -0.42 0.86 1.21
CA VAL A 49 0.29 -0.12 0.39
C VAL A 49 0.06 -1.50 0.99
N VAL A 50 -0.35 -2.44 0.15
CA VAL A 50 -0.45 -3.85 0.52
C VAL A 50 0.82 -4.55 0.06
N LEU A 51 1.50 -5.14 1.02
CA LEU A 51 2.76 -5.85 0.86
C LEU A 51 2.53 -7.34 1.02
N SER A 52 3.22 -8.14 0.22
CA SER A 52 3.38 -9.58 0.45
C SER A 52 4.71 -9.86 1.15
N LEU A 53 4.67 -10.82 2.07
CA LEU A 53 5.81 -11.29 2.86
C LEU A 53 6.00 -12.78 2.59
N SER A 54 7.07 -13.13 1.90
CA SER A 54 7.43 -14.53 1.59
C SER A 54 8.70 -14.94 2.33
N SER A 55 8.67 -16.04 3.08
CA SER A 55 9.86 -16.54 3.77
C SER A 55 10.90 -17.10 2.78
N LEU A 56 12.15 -16.66 2.92
CA LEU A 56 13.31 -17.08 2.12
C LEU A 56 14.21 -18.10 2.86
N GLN A 57 13.79 -18.61 4.03
CA GLN A 57 14.57 -19.40 5.00
C GLN A 57 15.38 -18.55 6.01
N ASP A 58 15.61 -19.12 7.19
CA ASP A 58 16.47 -18.55 8.26
C ASP A 58 16.15 -17.10 8.64
N TYR A 59 14.87 -16.78 8.88
CA TYR A 59 14.39 -15.44 9.26
C TYR A 59 14.61 -14.34 8.21
N ASN A 60 14.89 -14.73 6.96
CA ASN A 60 14.89 -13.82 5.82
C ASN A 60 13.51 -13.81 5.16
N TYR A 61 13.04 -12.61 4.81
CA TYR A 61 11.74 -12.39 4.18
C TYR A 61 11.92 -11.56 2.91
N PHE A 62 11.25 -11.98 1.84
CA PHE A 62 11.06 -11.19 0.63
C PHE A 62 9.80 -10.35 0.78
N VAL A 63 9.91 -9.05 0.54
CA VAL A 63 8.82 -8.09 0.63
C VAL A 63 8.53 -7.54 -0.76
N ASP A 64 7.31 -7.72 -1.25
CA ASP A 64 6.86 -7.18 -2.54
C ASP A 64 5.57 -6.37 -2.38
N VAL A 65 5.24 -5.56 -3.39
CA VAL A 65 4.01 -4.74 -3.42
C VAL A 65 2.95 -5.49 -4.18
N GLU A 66 1.83 -5.81 -3.54
CA GLU A 66 0.67 -6.42 -4.19
C GLU A 66 -0.32 -5.38 -4.71
N GLY A 67 -0.43 -4.27 -4.00
CA GLY A 67 -1.41 -3.24 -4.35
C GLY A 67 -1.20 -1.95 -3.61
N LEU A 68 -1.93 -0.95 -4.06
CA LEU A 68 -2.05 0.35 -3.41
C LEU A 68 -3.53 0.68 -3.41
N TYR A 69 -4.00 1.31 -2.34
CA TYR A 69 -5.23 2.08 -2.44
C TYR A 69 -5.06 3.46 -1.83
N VAL A 70 -5.77 4.41 -2.42
CA VAL A 70 -5.75 5.81 -2.00
C VAL A 70 -7.12 6.15 -1.45
N LEU A 71 -7.17 6.69 -0.24
CA LEU A 71 -8.38 7.16 0.38
C LEU A 71 -8.44 8.67 0.31
N VAL A 72 -9.59 9.18 -0.11
CA VAL A 72 -9.89 10.61 -0.15
C VAL A 72 -11.22 10.88 0.52
N GLU A 73 -11.38 12.05 1.11
CA GLU A 73 -12.69 12.50 1.58
C GLU A 73 -13.62 12.76 0.38
N GLU A 74 -14.91 12.48 0.54
CA GLU A 74 -15.94 12.71 -0.47
C GLU A 74 -16.03 14.20 -0.86
N SER A 75 -15.69 15.09 0.06
CA SER A 75 -15.64 16.54 -0.19
C SER A 75 -14.39 16.99 -0.95
N THR A 76 -13.44 16.10 -1.23
CA THR A 76 -12.21 16.46 -1.94
C THR A 76 -12.53 16.95 -3.34
N VAL A 77 -11.99 18.12 -3.69
CA VAL A 77 -12.16 18.72 -5.02
C VAL A 77 -11.53 17.82 -6.06
N VAL A 78 -12.26 17.55 -7.14
CA VAL A 78 -11.77 16.74 -8.26
C VAL A 78 -10.80 17.58 -9.09
N ASP A 79 -9.51 17.40 -8.82
CA ASP A 79 -8.40 18.00 -9.56
C ASP A 79 -7.70 16.97 -10.47
N SER A 80 -6.52 17.31 -10.99
CA SER A 80 -5.74 16.42 -11.84
C SER A 80 -5.26 15.15 -11.12
N LYS A 81 -4.98 15.21 -9.81
CA LYS A 81 -4.57 14.05 -9.01
C LYS A 81 -5.74 13.08 -8.84
N ILE A 82 -6.91 13.59 -8.46
CA ILE A 82 -8.11 12.76 -8.32
C ILE A 82 -8.55 12.18 -9.66
N THR A 83 -8.48 12.98 -10.73
CA THR A 83 -8.76 12.48 -12.10
C THR A 83 -7.83 11.35 -12.50
N LEU A 84 -6.56 11.41 -12.09
CA LEU A 84 -5.59 10.34 -12.32
C LEU A 84 -5.94 9.06 -11.54
N LEU A 85 -6.44 9.18 -10.31
CA LEU A 85 -6.95 8.03 -9.55
C LEU A 85 -8.12 7.35 -10.27
N PHE A 86 -9.08 8.12 -10.77
CA PHE A 86 -10.18 7.57 -11.58
C PHE A 86 -9.70 6.82 -12.82
N LYS A 87 -8.58 7.24 -13.42
CA LYS A 87 -8.01 6.59 -14.61
C LYS A 87 -7.36 5.24 -14.32
N TYR A 88 -6.68 5.11 -13.19
CA TYR A 88 -5.86 3.92 -12.88
C TYR A 88 -6.49 3.00 -11.84
N ALA A 89 -7.56 3.43 -11.18
CA ALA A 89 -8.28 2.58 -10.25
C ALA A 89 -8.98 1.44 -10.98
N ASN A 90 -8.77 0.23 -10.46
CA ASN A 90 -9.49 -0.97 -10.86
C ASN A 90 -10.87 -0.99 -10.21
N TYR A 91 -10.93 -0.57 -8.94
CA TYR A 91 -12.17 -0.45 -8.18
C TYR A 91 -12.21 0.86 -7.43
N ILE A 92 -13.42 1.41 -7.33
CA ILE A 92 -13.69 2.64 -6.58
C ILE A 92 -14.86 2.36 -5.65
N VAL A 93 -14.61 2.44 -4.36
CA VAL A 93 -15.60 2.09 -3.32
C VAL A 93 -15.81 3.30 -2.43
N LYS A 94 -17.07 3.63 -2.18
CA LYS A 94 -17.44 4.65 -1.21
C LYS A 94 -17.73 3.99 0.14
N GLU A 95 -17.06 4.46 1.18
CA GLU A 95 -17.24 4.01 2.56
C GLU A 95 -17.51 5.22 3.46
N GLY A 96 -18.78 5.42 3.79
CA GLY A 96 -19.21 6.59 4.56
C GLY A 96 -18.86 7.89 3.82
N ARG A 97 -17.94 8.67 4.39
CA ARG A 97 -17.44 9.93 3.81
C ARG A 97 -16.13 9.79 3.05
N LYS A 98 -15.56 8.58 2.96
CA LYS A 98 -14.33 8.34 2.21
C LYS A 98 -14.62 7.62 0.90
N VAL A 99 -13.78 7.87 -0.10
CA VAL A 99 -13.75 7.13 -1.36
C VAL A 99 -12.38 6.47 -1.46
N ARG A 100 -12.37 5.14 -1.62
CA ARG A 100 -11.18 4.33 -1.81
C ARG A 100 -10.99 4.01 -3.28
N PHE A 101 -9.79 4.28 -3.79
CA PHE A 101 -9.36 3.95 -5.14
C PHE A 101 -8.36 2.79 -5.07
N TYR A 102 -8.76 1.60 -5.48
CA TYR A 102 -7.90 0.41 -5.49
C TYR A 102 -7.10 0.34 -6.78
N ILE A 103 -5.78 0.29 -6.66
CA ILE A 103 -4.81 0.30 -7.74
C ILE A 103 -4.03 -1.03 -7.73
N LYS A 104 -4.18 -1.84 -8.78
CA LYS A 104 -3.45 -3.11 -8.92
C LYS A 104 -1.94 -2.89 -9.09
N LYS A 105 -1.16 -3.93 -8.74
CA LYS A 105 0.31 -4.00 -8.79
C LYS A 105 0.97 -3.26 -9.96
N PRO A 106 0.56 -3.39 -11.24
CA PRO A 106 1.29 -2.76 -12.35
C PRO A 106 1.36 -1.23 -12.25
N TYR A 107 0.32 -0.59 -11.72
CA TYR A 107 0.17 0.87 -11.72
C TYR A 107 0.53 1.53 -10.39
N THR A 108 0.75 0.76 -9.32
CA THR A 108 0.95 1.27 -7.95
C THR A 108 2.02 2.36 -7.87
N LEU A 109 3.19 2.11 -8.47
CA LEU A 109 4.32 3.05 -8.42
C LEU A 109 4.04 4.35 -9.20
N GLY A 110 3.40 4.22 -10.37
CA GLY A 110 3.04 5.38 -11.18
C GLY A 110 1.99 6.25 -10.50
N VAL A 111 1.00 5.62 -9.86
CA VAL A 111 0.00 6.36 -9.06
C VAL A 111 0.67 7.00 -7.85
N TYR A 112 1.48 6.26 -7.10
CA TYR A 112 2.22 6.78 -5.95
C TYR A 112 2.97 8.08 -6.26
N TYR A 113 3.82 8.09 -7.29
CA TYR A 113 4.55 9.29 -7.68
C TYR A 113 3.63 10.39 -8.24
N ALA A 114 2.52 10.03 -8.89
CA ALA A 114 1.59 11.03 -9.40
C ALA A 114 0.81 11.75 -8.29
N VAL A 115 0.40 11.03 -7.23
CA VAL A 115 -0.35 11.64 -6.13
C VAL A 115 0.54 12.30 -5.09
N CYS A 116 1.65 11.66 -4.71
CA CYS A 116 2.58 12.16 -3.70
C CYS A 116 3.68 13.06 -4.26
N GLY A 117 3.92 13.05 -5.57
CA GLY A 117 5.03 13.80 -6.19
C GLY A 117 6.37 13.28 -5.70
N ASP A 118 7.25 14.22 -5.31
CA ASP A 118 8.53 13.93 -4.65
C ASP A 118 8.41 13.88 -3.11
N GLY A 119 7.19 14.00 -2.58
CA GLY A 119 6.94 13.98 -1.14
C GLY A 119 7.07 12.58 -0.55
N GLU A 120 7.71 12.48 0.62
CA GLU A 120 7.76 11.22 1.38
C GLU A 120 6.42 10.95 2.08
N ILE A 121 5.99 9.68 2.10
CA ILE A 121 4.85 9.25 2.91
C ILE A 121 5.24 9.25 4.39
N SER A 122 4.41 9.89 5.20
CA SER A 122 4.46 9.72 6.65
C SER A 122 3.62 8.51 7.03
N TRP A 123 4.27 7.35 7.15
CA TRP A 123 3.63 6.10 7.57
C TRP A 123 3.09 6.22 9.00
N SER A 124 1.82 5.87 9.22
CA SER A 124 1.11 6.13 10.47
C SER A 124 0.45 4.91 11.08
N SER A 125 0.11 3.89 10.28
CA SER A 125 -0.59 2.70 10.76
C SER A 125 -0.26 1.47 9.91
N TYR A 126 -0.55 0.30 10.47
CA TYR A 126 -0.46 -0.97 9.76
C TYR A 126 -1.47 -1.97 10.31
N SER A 127 -1.87 -2.92 9.47
CA SER A 127 -2.86 -3.95 9.78
C SER A 127 -2.71 -5.14 8.84
N TYR A 128 -3.38 -6.24 9.17
CA TYR A 128 -3.69 -7.25 8.15
C TYR A 128 -4.71 -6.64 7.17
N PRO A 129 -4.54 -6.78 5.84
CA PRO A 129 -5.50 -6.24 4.88
C PRO A 129 -6.89 -6.84 5.09
N SER A 130 -7.95 -6.05 4.92
CA SER A 130 -9.32 -6.58 5.00
C SER A 130 -9.64 -7.53 3.84
N ASP A 131 -10.60 -8.44 4.05
CA ASP A 131 -11.08 -9.36 3.00
C ASP A 131 -11.52 -8.61 1.73
N GLU A 132 -12.11 -7.42 1.89
CA GLU A 132 -12.48 -6.55 0.77
C GLU A 132 -11.25 -6.01 0.03
N SER A 133 -10.24 -5.50 0.75
CA SER A 133 -8.98 -5.06 0.12
C SER A 133 -8.33 -6.19 -0.65
N LEU A 134 -8.33 -7.41 -0.09
CA LEU A 134 -7.82 -8.60 -0.76
C LEU A 134 -8.63 -8.91 -2.02
N ALA A 135 -9.96 -8.91 -1.96
CA ALA A 135 -10.81 -9.16 -3.12
C ALA A 135 -10.58 -8.15 -4.26
N TYR A 136 -10.41 -6.86 -3.96
CA TYR A 136 -10.21 -5.84 -5.00
C TYR A 136 -8.79 -5.81 -5.58
N LEU A 137 -7.81 -6.33 -4.85
CA LEU A 137 -6.41 -6.42 -5.29
C LEU A 137 -6.09 -7.78 -5.93
N SER A 138 -6.85 -8.82 -5.58
CA SER A 138 -6.77 -10.14 -6.19
C SER A 138 -7.71 -10.24 -7.39
N GLU A 139 -7.16 -9.96 -8.57
CA GLU A 139 -7.73 -10.46 -9.82
C GLU A 139 -6.59 -10.78 -10.76
N GLU A 140 -6.51 -12.07 -11.08
CA GLU A 140 -5.59 -12.67 -12.03
C GLU A 140 -5.70 -12.02 -13.42
N ASN A 141 -4.60 -12.12 -14.15
CA ASN A 141 -4.55 -11.90 -15.58
C ASN A 141 -5.61 -12.77 -16.26
N ASP A 142 -6.64 -12.16 -16.83
CA ASP A 142 -7.31 -12.71 -18.02
C ASP A 142 -6.49 -12.35 -19.28
#